data_AF-A0AAV4MDN4-F1
#
_entry.id   AF-A0AAV4MDN4-F1
#
_cell.length_a   1.000
_cell.length_b   1.000
_cell.length_c   1.000
_cell.angle_alpha   90.00
_cell.angle_beta   90.00
_cell.angle_gamma   90.00
#
_symmetry.space_group_name_H-M   'P 1'
#
loop_
_entity.id
_entity.type
_entity.pdbx_description
1 polymer ?
#
loop_
_entity_poly.entity_id
_entity_poly.type
_entity_poly.pdbx_seq_one_letter_code
_entity_poly.pdbx_strand_id
1 'polypeptide(L)'
;MKRDFKPKTRFRAAAVRIIIEQRRMRKEAIKMQGQVSIESQDSIQKSKPKCISTSMGLTAESNWRNLPTREEGFQRLIKWIIQAPLLVVLHYTIPDCRKDKWKKFFLLTFFTSIVWTAFFSYIMVWMVTLVGYTLGIPDSIMGITFLAAGTSVPDAFASLIVARQGLGDMAVSNSLGSNIFDILIGLAFPWFIQTAIIEPGSIALINSRGMVYSVILLFLTIVITIGGISLSQWQLTPRLGVVLLSVYGVFLVISILLEFNFLGYVNPPMCQD
;
A
#
# COMPACT_ATOMS: atom_id res chain seq x y z
N MET A 1 50.66 31.34 16.44
CA MET A 1 50.99 31.25 15.00
C MET A 1 49.70 31.39 14.18
N LYS A 2 49.32 32.61 13.77
CA LYS A 2 48.15 32.84 12.91
C LYS A 2 48.48 32.35 11.50
N ARG A 3 47.90 31.22 11.08
CA ARG A 3 48.09 30.67 9.73
C ARG A 3 47.20 31.45 8.76
N ASP A 4 47.83 32.29 7.94
CA ASP A 4 47.17 33.11 6.93
C ASP A 4 46.89 32.24 5.69
N PHE A 5 45.64 31.81 5.53
CA PHE A 5 45.21 30.97 4.43
C PHE A 5 44.61 31.84 3.31
N LYS A 6 45.16 31.73 2.09
CA LYS A 6 44.64 32.39 0.87
C LYS A 6 43.12 32.20 0.72
N PRO A 7 42.39 33.20 0.19
CA PRO A 7 40.91 33.20 0.16
C PRO A 7 40.31 31.98 -0.57
N LYS A 8 40.96 31.49 -1.63
CA LYS A 8 40.53 30.27 -2.36
C LYS A 8 40.56 29.00 -1.50
N THR A 9 41.45 28.93 -0.50
CA THR A 9 41.58 27.80 0.41
C THR A 9 40.49 27.80 1.48
N ARG A 10 40.02 28.98 1.90
CA ARG A 10 38.91 29.14 2.86
C ARG A 10 37.57 28.72 2.27
N PHE A 11 37.30 29.09 1.01
CA PHE A 11 36.09 28.65 0.30
C PHE A 11 36.07 27.13 0.08
N ARG A 12 37.20 26.52 -0.29
CA ARG A 12 37.30 25.06 -0.40
C ARG A 12 37.09 24.37 0.94
N ALA A 13 37.66 24.89 2.03
CA ALA A 13 37.46 24.34 3.36
C ALA A 13 35.99 24.43 3.83
N ALA A 14 35.31 25.55 3.54
CA ALA A 14 33.90 25.74 3.87
C ALA A 14 32.98 24.82 3.04
N ALA A 15 33.20 24.73 1.73
CA ALA A 15 32.44 23.83 0.84
C ALA A 15 32.61 22.36 1.24
N VAL A 16 33.83 21.94 1.58
CA VAL A 16 34.09 20.57 2.06
C VAL A 16 33.38 20.31 3.39
N ARG A 17 33.36 21.28 4.32
CA ARG A 17 32.58 21.14 5.56
C ARG A 17 31.09 20.99 5.28
N ILE A 18 30.51 21.83 4.42
CA ILE A 18 29.10 21.74 4.04
C ILE A 18 28.79 20.38 3.40
N ILE A 19 29.65 19.88 2.51
CA ILE A 19 29.48 18.55 1.89
C ILE A 19 29.55 17.43 2.95
N ILE A 20 30.47 17.53 3.92
CA ILE A 20 30.59 16.56 5.01
C ILE A 20 29.35 16.61 5.91
N GLU A 21 28.85 17.81 6.24
CA GLU A 21 27.66 18.01 7.05
C GLU A 21 26.40 17.53 6.33
N GLN A 22 26.26 17.82 5.04
CA GLN A 22 25.19 17.30 4.19
C GLN A 22 25.24 15.77 4.07
N ARG A 23 26.42 15.18 3.94
CA ARG A 23 26.59 13.72 3.95
C ARG A 23 26.31 13.12 5.33
N ARG A 24 26.66 13.81 6.42
CA ARG A 24 26.35 13.39 7.78
C ARG A 24 24.85 13.46 8.03
N MET A 25 24.19 14.55 7.69
CA MET A 25 22.74 14.68 7.75
C MET A 25 22.03 13.68 6.84
N ARG A 26 22.53 13.41 5.62
CA ARG A 26 21.99 12.32 4.77
C ARG A 26 22.19 10.94 5.40
N LYS A 27 23.35 10.66 6.01
CA LYS A 27 23.61 9.39 6.68
C LYS A 27 22.75 9.25 7.94
N GLU A 28 22.57 10.32 8.71
CA GLU A 28 21.70 10.36 9.88
C GLU A 28 20.22 10.26 9.44
N ALA A 29 19.81 10.89 8.34
CA ALA A 29 18.48 10.74 7.76
C ALA A 29 18.23 9.33 7.23
N ILE A 30 19.18 8.72 6.51
CA ILE A 30 19.09 7.32 6.06
C ILE A 30 19.12 6.36 7.26
N LYS A 31 19.91 6.66 8.30
CA LYS A 31 19.93 5.88 9.54
C LYS A 31 18.62 6.03 10.31
N MET A 32 18.02 7.22 10.34
CA MET A 32 16.67 7.43 10.84
C MET A 32 15.64 6.73 9.94
N GLN A 33 15.79 6.69 8.62
CA GLN A 33 14.87 5.98 7.71
C GLN A 33 14.97 4.45 7.86
N GLY A 34 16.18 3.93 8.04
CA GLY A 34 16.46 2.52 8.31
C GLY A 34 16.10 2.11 9.74
N GLN A 35 16.38 2.95 10.74
CA GLN A 35 15.91 2.74 12.10
C GLN A 35 14.41 2.89 12.18
N VAL A 36 13.76 3.82 11.47
CA VAL A 36 12.30 3.96 11.44
C VAL A 36 11.65 2.81 10.67
N SER A 37 12.25 2.24 9.63
CA SER A 37 11.69 1.02 9.00
C SER A 37 11.73 -0.18 9.96
N ILE A 38 12.82 -0.31 10.73
CA ILE A 38 13.01 -1.35 11.76
C ILE A 38 12.19 -1.06 13.02
N GLU A 39 12.05 0.21 13.40
CA GLU A 39 11.36 0.72 14.59
C GLU A 39 9.87 0.87 14.31
N SER A 40 9.41 1.05 13.08
CA SER A 40 8.02 0.84 12.70
C SER A 40 7.66 -0.63 12.91
N GLN A 41 8.52 -1.58 12.51
CA GLN A 41 8.32 -3.01 12.79
C GLN A 41 8.46 -3.36 14.29
N ASP A 42 9.41 -2.76 15.03
CA ASP A 42 9.59 -2.99 16.48
C ASP A 42 8.56 -2.24 17.37
N SER A 43 8.04 -1.09 16.93
CA SER A 43 6.99 -0.31 17.61
C SER A 43 5.60 -0.89 17.39
N ILE A 44 5.38 -1.59 16.28
CA ILE A 44 4.25 -2.52 16.08
C ILE A 44 4.28 -3.59 17.19
N GLN A 45 5.46 -4.01 17.65
CA GLN A 45 5.61 -5.02 18.70
C GLN A 45 5.53 -4.44 20.14
N LYS A 46 5.85 -3.16 20.35
CA LYS A 46 5.92 -2.54 21.70
C LYS A 46 4.76 -1.64 22.11
N SER A 47 4.03 -1.00 21.19
CA SER A 47 2.92 -0.10 21.56
C SER A 47 1.57 -0.84 21.57
N LYS A 48 1.18 -1.37 22.74
CA LYS A 48 -0.21 -1.76 23.00
C LYS A 48 -0.97 -0.59 23.63
N PRO A 49 -1.80 0.15 22.89
CA PRO A 49 -2.96 0.79 23.46
C PRO A 49 -4.17 -0.17 23.40
N LYS A 50 -4.84 -0.28 24.55
CA LYS A 50 -6.12 -0.95 24.75
C LYS A 50 -7.19 -0.14 23.98
N CYS A 51 -8.04 -0.81 23.21
CA CYS A 51 -9.15 -0.27 22.39
C CYS A 51 -8.79 0.20 20.97
N ILE A 52 -8.84 -0.71 20.00
CA ILE A 52 -9.75 -0.71 18.83
C ILE A 52 -9.49 -2.04 18.09
N SER A 53 -10.52 -2.87 18.03
CA SER A 53 -10.57 -4.16 17.34
C SER A 53 -10.51 -3.98 15.83
N THR A 54 -9.60 -4.72 15.16
CA THR A 54 -9.57 -5.23 13.75
C THR A 54 -8.11 -5.22 13.29
N SER A 55 -7.23 -6.22 13.48
CA SER A 55 -7.27 -7.69 13.40
C SER A 55 -7.43 -8.26 11.98
N MET A 56 -6.41 -8.14 11.13
CA MET A 56 -6.22 -9.15 10.07
C MET A 56 -4.75 -9.44 9.70
N GLY A 57 -3.85 -8.45 9.69
CA GLY A 57 -2.43 -8.69 9.34
C GLY A 57 -1.46 -8.78 10.51
N LEU A 58 -1.53 -7.84 11.46
CA LEU A 58 -0.41 -7.61 12.41
C LEU A 58 -0.55 -8.28 13.79
N THR A 59 -1.74 -8.76 14.15
CA THR A 59 -1.96 -9.47 15.43
C THR A 59 -1.55 -10.94 15.37
N ALA A 60 -1.45 -11.50 14.16
CA ALA A 60 -1.07 -12.88 13.85
C ALA A 60 0.28 -13.30 14.46
N GLU A 61 1.29 -12.45 14.35
CA GLU A 61 2.66 -12.72 14.81
C GLU A 61 2.77 -12.74 16.34
N SER A 62 1.85 -12.09 17.07
CA SER A 62 2.06 -11.86 18.50
C SER A 62 1.75 -13.05 19.41
N ASN A 63 0.93 -14.03 18.99
CA ASN A 63 0.58 -15.17 19.86
C ASN A 63 -0.07 -16.40 19.19
N TRP A 64 0.14 -16.69 17.90
CA TRP A 64 -0.43 -17.93 17.29
C TRP A 64 0.06 -19.22 17.98
N ARG A 65 1.24 -19.18 18.62
CA ARG A 65 1.85 -20.30 19.36
C ARG A 65 1.15 -20.64 20.67
N ASN A 66 0.42 -19.68 21.25
CA ASN A 66 -0.26 -19.86 22.52
C ASN A 66 -1.70 -20.27 22.26
N LEU A 67 -2.10 -21.43 22.79
CA LEU A 67 -3.47 -21.92 22.70
C LEU A 67 -4.40 -20.92 23.42
N PRO A 68 -5.48 -20.43 22.77
CA PRO A 68 -6.41 -19.52 23.43
C PRO A 68 -6.97 -20.20 24.69
N THR A 69 -6.87 -19.53 25.82
CA THR A 69 -7.40 -20.03 27.10
C THR A 69 -8.94 -20.02 27.06
N ARG A 70 -9.56 -20.96 27.78
CA ARG A 70 -11.01 -21.23 27.77
C ARG A 70 -11.88 -20.00 28.12
N GLU A 71 -11.31 -18.95 28.72
CA GLU A 71 -11.99 -17.70 29.07
C GLU A 71 -12.12 -16.69 27.91
N GLU A 72 -11.39 -16.85 26.80
CA GLU A 72 -11.34 -15.85 25.73
C GLU A 72 -12.53 -15.91 24.73
N GLY A 73 -13.49 -16.81 24.94
CA GLY A 73 -14.72 -16.92 24.16
C GLY A 73 -14.58 -17.66 22.83
N PHE A 74 -15.68 -18.27 22.37
CA PHE A 74 -15.73 -19.15 21.19
C PHE A 74 -15.26 -18.47 19.89
N GLN A 75 -15.50 -17.16 19.74
CA GLN A 75 -15.10 -16.40 18.56
C GLN A 75 -13.57 -16.32 18.37
N ARG A 76 -12.80 -16.21 19.46
CA ARG A 76 -11.33 -16.18 19.38
C ARG A 76 -10.77 -17.56 19.04
N LEU A 77 -11.41 -18.62 19.53
CA LEU A 77 -11.05 -20.00 19.19
C LEU A 77 -11.26 -20.28 17.70
N ILE A 78 -12.42 -19.90 17.13
CA ILE A 78 -12.67 -20.05 15.68
C ILE A 78 -11.62 -19.29 14.86
N LYS A 79 -11.35 -18.03 15.22
CA LYS A 79 -10.33 -17.22 14.52
C LYS A 79 -8.96 -17.88 14.59
N TRP A 80 -8.57 -18.41 15.73
CA TRP A 80 -7.31 -19.12 15.89
C TRP A 80 -7.25 -20.40 15.05
N ILE A 81 -8.30 -21.22 15.04
CA ILE A 81 -8.36 -22.47 14.25
C ILE A 81 -8.22 -22.19 12.75
N ILE A 82 -8.83 -21.12 12.25
CA ILE A 82 -8.74 -20.75 10.83
C ILE A 82 -7.37 -20.15 10.49
N GLN A 83 -6.83 -19.30 11.36
CA GLN A 83 -5.63 -18.53 11.08
C GLN A 83 -4.32 -19.28 11.38
N ALA A 84 -4.31 -20.14 12.40
CA ALA A 84 -3.15 -20.89 12.84
C ALA A 84 -2.53 -21.79 11.75
N PRO A 85 -3.27 -22.62 10.99
CA PRO A 85 -2.67 -23.48 9.97
C PRO A 85 -1.98 -22.66 8.87
N LEU A 86 -2.59 -21.56 8.45
CA LEU A 86 -2.01 -20.65 7.47
C LEU A 86 -0.69 -20.03 7.98
N LEU A 87 -0.68 -19.55 9.22
CA LEU A 87 0.49 -18.95 9.85
C LEU A 87 1.59 -19.97 10.14
N VAL A 88 1.25 -21.21 10.48
CA VAL A 88 2.22 -22.30 10.66
C VAL A 88 2.92 -22.61 9.35
N VAL A 89 2.17 -22.74 8.25
CA VAL A 89 2.73 -22.97 6.91
C VAL A 89 3.65 -21.81 6.51
N LEU A 90 3.22 -20.57 6.72
CA LEU A 90 4.01 -19.38 6.39
C LEU A 90 5.26 -19.25 7.29
N HIS A 91 5.16 -19.57 8.58
CA HIS A 91 6.28 -19.55 9.52
C HIS A 91 7.31 -20.64 9.22
N TYR A 92 6.87 -21.80 8.73
CA TYR A 92 7.76 -22.88 8.34
C TYR A 92 8.48 -22.59 7.02
N THR A 93 7.79 -21.93 6.08
CA THR A 93 8.34 -21.64 4.75
C THR A 93 9.16 -20.36 4.69
N ILE A 94 8.86 -19.33 5.50
CA ILE A 94 9.61 -18.06 5.53
C ILE A 94 10.62 -18.08 6.69
N PRO A 95 11.93 -18.13 6.41
CA PRO A 95 12.94 -18.02 7.46
C PRO A 95 12.82 -16.70 8.24
N ASP A 96 12.93 -16.75 9.57
CA ASP A 96 12.87 -15.54 10.40
C ASP A 96 14.26 -14.87 10.46
N CYS A 97 14.47 -13.83 9.64
CA CYS A 97 15.70 -13.03 9.60
C CYS A 97 15.98 -12.24 10.89
N ARG A 98 15.03 -12.14 11.82
CA ARG A 98 15.24 -11.48 13.12
C ARG A 98 16.24 -12.24 13.99
N LYS A 99 16.36 -13.56 13.80
CA LYS A 99 17.31 -14.40 14.53
C LYS A 99 18.70 -14.31 13.91
N ASP A 100 19.73 -14.08 14.73
CA ASP A 100 21.13 -13.92 14.26
C ASP A 100 21.61 -15.06 13.34
N LYS A 101 21.11 -16.28 13.55
CA LYS A 101 21.46 -17.47 12.75
C LYS A 101 20.98 -17.39 11.28
N TRP A 102 19.89 -16.65 11.01
CA TRP A 102 19.20 -16.64 9.72
C TRP A 102 19.35 -15.32 8.94
N LYS A 103 20.03 -14.32 9.51
CA LYS A 103 20.29 -13.01 8.86
C LYS A 103 20.95 -13.12 7.48
N LYS A 104 21.76 -14.16 7.25
CA LYS A 104 22.43 -14.41 5.96
C LYS A 104 21.47 -14.83 4.84
N PHE A 105 20.27 -15.31 5.18
CA PHE A 105 19.25 -15.78 4.25
C PHE A 105 18.20 -14.71 3.91
N PHE A 106 18.52 -13.42 4.09
CA PHE A 106 17.59 -12.32 3.80
C PHE A 106 17.02 -12.37 2.38
N LEU A 107 17.86 -12.61 1.36
CA LEU A 107 17.39 -12.73 -0.01
C LEU A 107 16.41 -13.90 -0.20
N LEU A 108 16.65 -15.04 0.44
CA LEU A 108 15.75 -16.19 0.40
C LEU A 108 14.40 -15.84 1.03
N THR A 109 14.38 -15.14 2.17
CA THR A 109 13.14 -14.71 2.82
C THR A 109 12.36 -13.72 1.95
N PHE A 110 13.06 -12.83 1.25
CA PHE A 110 12.46 -11.88 0.33
C PHE A 110 11.77 -12.59 -0.85
N PHE A 111 12.48 -13.49 -1.54
CA PHE A 111 11.90 -14.24 -2.66
C PHE A 111 10.76 -15.16 -2.22
N THR A 112 10.89 -15.83 -1.08
CA THR A 112 9.83 -16.72 -0.56
C THR A 112 8.58 -15.93 -0.20
N SER A 113 8.73 -14.72 0.36
CA SER A 113 7.60 -13.82 0.63
C SER A 113 6.90 -13.35 -0.65
N ILE A 114 7.67 -13.05 -1.71
CA ILE A 114 7.11 -12.69 -3.03
C ILE A 114 6.29 -13.85 -3.59
N VAL A 115 6.80 -15.09 -3.53
CA VAL A 115 6.08 -16.28 -4.02
C VAL A 115 4.77 -16.49 -3.26
N TRP A 116 4.77 -16.36 -1.93
CA TRP A 116 3.55 -16.47 -1.14
C TRP A 116 2.55 -15.35 -1.42
N THR A 117 3.03 -14.11 -1.57
CA THR A 117 2.19 -12.98 -1.94
C THR A 117 1.54 -13.19 -3.31
N ALA A 118 2.30 -13.68 -4.29
CA ALA A 118 1.78 -14.03 -5.62
C ALA A 118 0.76 -15.16 -5.56
N PHE A 119 1.00 -16.20 -4.75
CA PHE A 119 0.07 -17.31 -4.55
C PHE A 119 -1.26 -16.83 -3.92
N PHE A 120 -1.20 -16.01 -2.88
CA PHE A 120 -2.42 -15.45 -2.27
C PHE A 120 -3.16 -14.50 -3.20
N SER A 121 -2.44 -13.69 -3.97
CA SER A 121 -3.04 -12.82 -4.98
C SER A 121 -3.78 -13.65 -6.05
N TYR A 122 -3.19 -14.74 -6.53
CA TYR A 122 -3.84 -15.64 -7.48
C TYR A 122 -5.13 -16.26 -6.91
N ILE A 123 -5.10 -16.78 -5.68
CA ILE A 123 -6.29 -17.32 -5.01
C ILE A 123 -7.36 -16.24 -4.83
N MET A 124 -6.97 -15.02 -4.44
CA MET A 124 -7.89 -13.91 -4.27
C MET A 124 -8.63 -13.60 -5.58
N VAL A 125 -7.90 -13.45 -6.69
CA VAL A 125 -8.49 -13.19 -8.01
C VAL A 125 -9.41 -14.34 -8.45
N TRP A 126 -8.95 -15.58 -8.25
CA TRP A 126 -9.74 -16.77 -8.61
C TRP A 126 -11.05 -16.88 -7.80
N MET A 127 -11.01 -16.61 -6.49
CA MET A 127 -12.21 -16.60 -5.66
C MET A 127 -13.17 -15.46 -6.04
N VAL A 128 -12.63 -14.26 -6.31
CA VAL A 128 -13.44 -13.09 -6.69
C VAL A 128 -14.15 -13.31 -8.02
N THR A 129 -13.47 -13.87 -9.02
CA THR A 129 -14.07 -14.20 -10.33
C THR A 129 -15.11 -15.32 -10.21
N LEU A 130 -14.85 -16.35 -9.40
CA LEU A 130 -15.83 -17.41 -9.13
C LEU A 130 -17.11 -16.85 -8.48
N VAL A 131 -16.97 -15.97 -7.49
CA VAL A 131 -18.11 -15.31 -6.85
C VAL A 131 -18.84 -14.40 -7.85
N GLY A 132 -18.11 -13.63 -8.65
CA GLY A 132 -18.67 -12.78 -9.72
C GLY A 132 -19.56 -13.58 -10.68
N TYR A 133 -19.03 -14.72 -11.16
CA TYR A 133 -19.78 -15.65 -12.02
C TYR A 133 -21.04 -16.18 -11.35
N THR A 134 -20.99 -16.59 -10.08
CA THR A 134 -22.18 -17.09 -9.36
C THR A 134 -23.24 -16.02 -9.09
N LEU A 135 -22.84 -14.76 -8.97
CA LEU A 135 -23.74 -13.63 -8.71
C LEU A 135 -24.21 -12.91 -10.00
N GLY A 136 -23.71 -13.32 -11.17
CA GLY A 136 -23.97 -12.64 -12.44
C GLY A 136 -23.40 -11.23 -12.52
N ILE A 137 -22.37 -10.91 -11.71
CA ILE A 137 -21.71 -9.61 -11.71
C ILE A 137 -20.52 -9.67 -12.67
N PRO A 138 -20.38 -8.73 -13.61
CA PRO A 138 -19.25 -8.71 -14.53
C PRO A 138 -17.88 -8.64 -13.82
N ASP A 139 -16.90 -9.38 -14.35
CA ASP A 139 -15.53 -9.43 -13.80
C ASP A 139 -14.88 -8.05 -13.70
N SER A 140 -15.16 -7.16 -14.65
CA SER A 140 -14.67 -5.77 -14.63
C SER A 140 -15.11 -5.02 -13.37
N ILE A 141 -16.38 -5.20 -12.95
CA ILE A 141 -16.92 -4.56 -11.75
C ILE A 141 -16.32 -5.20 -10.50
N MET A 142 -16.19 -6.52 -10.48
CA MET A 142 -15.57 -7.25 -9.36
C MET A 142 -14.10 -6.85 -9.17
N GLY A 143 -13.37 -6.60 -10.26
CA GLY A 143 -12.00 -6.12 -10.24
C GLY A 143 -11.86 -4.70 -9.67
N ILE A 144 -12.62 -3.74 -10.19
CA ILE A 144 -12.54 -2.33 -9.75
C ILE A 144 -13.09 -2.08 -8.35
N THR A 145 -13.88 -3.00 -7.79
CA THR A 145 -14.49 -2.86 -6.45
C THR A 145 -13.85 -3.79 -5.42
N PHE A 146 -14.10 -5.09 -5.52
CA PHE A 146 -13.68 -6.06 -4.51
C PHE A 146 -12.17 -6.28 -4.51
N LEU A 147 -11.57 -6.44 -5.69
CA LEU A 147 -10.14 -6.68 -5.80
C LEU A 147 -9.35 -5.42 -5.42
N ALA A 148 -9.79 -4.25 -5.90
CA ALA A 148 -9.21 -2.95 -5.53
C ALA A 148 -9.31 -2.66 -4.02
N ALA A 149 -10.47 -2.92 -3.40
CA ALA A 149 -10.63 -2.77 -1.96
C ALA A 149 -9.76 -3.78 -1.19
N GLY A 150 -9.66 -5.02 -1.68
CA GLY A 150 -8.88 -6.09 -1.07
C GLY A 150 -7.39 -5.77 -0.96
N THR A 151 -6.81 -5.09 -1.96
CA THR A 151 -5.40 -4.66 -1.94
C THR A 151 -5.19 -3.38 -1.14
N SER A 152 -6.08 -2.39 -1.26
CA SER A 152 -5.91 -1.08 -0.62
C SER A 152 -6.17 -1.10 0.90
N VAL A 153 -7.03 -2.00 1.40
CA VAL A 153 -7.36 -2.06 2.83
C VAL A 153 -6.13 -2.38 3.71
N PRO A 154 -5.33 -3.43 3.42
CA PRO A 154 -4.08 -3.69 4.13
C PRO A 154 -3.11 -2.50 4.14
N ASP A 155 -2.94 -1.82 3.00
CA ASP A 155 -2.03 -0.68 2.85
C ASP A 155 -2.50 0.55 3.62
N ALA A 156 -3.82 0.79 3.64
CA ALA A 156 -4.43 1.83 4.46
C ALA A 156 -4.22 1.56 5.96
N PHE A 157 -4.35 0.30 6.40
CA PHE A 157 -4.08 -0.08 7.79
C PHE A 157 -2.61 0.10 8.16
N ALA A 158 -1.67 -0.31 7.30
CA ALA A 158 -0.25 -0.12 7.53
C ALA A 158 0.10 1.37 7.67
N SER A 159 -0.42 2.21 6.78
CA SER A 159 -0.22 3.66 6.80
C SER A 159 -0.85 4.31 8.04
N LEU A 160 -2.03 3.85 8.46
CA LEU A 160 -2.69 4.33 9.68
C LEU A 160 -1.87 4.04 10.93
N ILE A 161 -1.26 2.86 11.04
CA ILE A 161 -0.44 2.49 12.19
C ILE A 161 0.81 3.38 12.29
N VAL A 162 1.48 3.62 11.16
CA VAL A 162 2.64 4.51 11.09
C VAL A 162 2.24 5.97 11.42
N ALA A 163 1.10 6.43 10.93
CA ALA A 163 0.57 7.75 11.27
C ALA A 163 0.27 7.89 12.78
N ARG A 164 -0.26 6.84 13.41
CA ARG A 164 -0.53 6.81 14.86
C ARG A 164 0.73 6.84 15.71
N GLN A 165 1.88 6.42 15.17
CA GLN A 165 3.19 6.51 15.80
C GLN A 165 3.81 7.91 15.69
N GLY A 166 3.12 8.89 15.08
CA GLY A 166 3.62 10.25 14.87
C GLY A 166 4.47 10.41 13.60
N LEU A 167 4.56 9.37 12.77
CA LEU A 167 5.35 9.34 11.54
C LEU A 167 4.45 9.65 10.32
N GLY A 168 3.74 10.77 10.36
CA GLY A 168 2.77 11.17 9.33
C GLY A 168 3.37 11.27 7.92
N ASP A 169 4.57 11.84 7.79
CA ASP A 169 5.25 11.97 6.49
C ASP A 169 5.57 10.61 5.87
N MET A 170 5.90 9.62 6.71
CA MET A 170 6.14 8.25 6.27
C MET A 170 4.83 7.57 5.84
N ALA A 171 3.74 7.77 6.58
CA ALA A 171 2.43 7.25 6.22
C ALA A 171 1.95 7.81 4.86
N VAL A 172 2.11 9.12 4.63
CA VAL A 172 1.73 9.77 3.36
C VAL A 172 2.59 9.25 2.20
N SER A 173 3.91 9.13 2.39
CA SER A 173 4.80 8.60 1.34
C SER A 173 4.51 7.13 0.98
N ASN A 174 4.15 6.29 1.96
CA ASN A 174 3.73 4.91 1.70
C ASN A 174 2.43 4.84 0.89
N SER A 175 1.44 5.66 1.26
CA SER A 175 0.15 5.70 0.56
C SER A 175 0.27 6.27 -0.86
N LEU A 176 1.16 7.22 -1.11
CA LEU A 176 1.41 7.74 -2.46
C LEU A 176 2.27 6.77 -3.29
N GLY A 177 3.28 6.17 -2.67
CA GLY A 177 4.22 5.27 -3.35
C GLY A 177 3.58 3.99 -3.87
N SER A 178 2.68 3.37 -3.08
CA SER A 178 1.93 2.17 -3.47
C SER A 178 1.07 2.43 -4.71
N ASN A 179 0.28 3.50 -4.73
CA ASN A 179 -0.54 3.86 -5.89
C ASN A 179 0.30 4.15 -7.16
N ILE A 180 1.45 4.83 -7.00
CA ILE A 180 2.35 5.09 -8.12
C ILE A 180 2.95 3.77 -8.64
N PHE A 181 3.33 2.86 -7.74
CA PHE A 181 3.86 1.55 -8.10
C PHE A 181 2.82 0.70 -8.83
N ASP A 182 1.56 0.71 -8.40
CA ASP A 182 0.48 -0.05 -9.04
C ASP A 182 0.19 0.46 -10.46
N ILE A 183 0.23 1.78 -10.68
CA ILE A 183 0.05 2.34 -12.02
C ILE A 183 1.25 2.04 -12.92
N LEU A 184 2.48 2.24 -12.41
CA LEU A 184 3.68 2.09 -13.24
C LEU A 184 4.06 0.65 -13.50
N ILE A 185 3.95 -0.23 -12.50
CA ILE A 185 4.36 -1.63 -12.60
C ILE A 185 3.13 -2.51 -12.76
N GLY A 186 2.09 -2.33 -11.94
CA GLY A 186 0.88 -3.15 -11.97
C GLY A 186 0.11 -3.07 -13.30
N LEU A 187 0.00 -1.89 -13.92
CA LEU A 187 -0.63 -1.75 -15.25
C LEU A 187 0.36 -1.91 -16.40
N ALA A 188 1.52 -1.26 -16.35
CA ALA A 188 2.42 -1.25 -17.51
C ALA A 188 3.10 -2.60 -17.76
N PHE A 189 3.42 -3.37 -16.70
CA PHE A 189 4.16 -4.62 -16.85
C PHE A 189 3.34 -5.73 -17.53
N PRO A 190 2.08 -6.02 -17.14
CA PRO A 190 1.26 -6.99 -17.85
C PRO A 190 0.98 -6.60 -19.29
N TRP A 191 0.70 -5.31 -19.54
CA TRP A 191 0.50 -4.80 -20.91
C TRP A 191 1.76 -4.91 -21.77
N PHE A 192 2.92 -4.62 -21.18
CA PHE A 192 4.20 -4.81 -21.85
C PHE A 192 4.45 -6.28 -22.21
N ILE A 193 4.18 -7.21 -21.28
CA ILE A 193 4.30 -8.65 -21.56
C ILE A 193 3.34 -9.07 -22.67
N GLN A 194 2.08 -8.63 -22.63
CA GLN A 194 1.09 -8.96 -23.66
C GLN A 194 1.54 -8.46 -25.04
N THR A 195 2.00 -7.21 -25.12
CA THR A 195 2.35 -6.56 -26.39
C THR A 195 3.72 -6.98 -26.92
N ALA A 196 4.67 -7.33 -26.05
CA ALA A 196 6.03 -7.66 -26.45
C ALA A 196 6.27 -9.17 -26.64
N ILE A 197 5.60 -10.03 -25.87
CA ILE A 197 5.89 -11.47 -25.81
C ILE A 197 4.74 -12.31 -26.38
N ILE A 198 3.49 -12.00 -26.01
CA ILE A 198 2.35 -12.88 -26.30
C ILE A 198 1.74 -12.58 -27.69
N GLU A 199 1.44 -11.31 -27.97
CA GLU A 199 0.88 -10.86 -29.25
C GLU A 199 1.59 -9.59 -29.75
N PRO A 200 2.74 -9.74 -30.44
CA PRO A 200 3.49 -8.62 -30.99
C PRO A 200 2.64 -7.80 -31.97
N GLY A 201 2.32 -6.55 -31.59
CA GLY A 201 1.58 -5.61 -32.44
C GLY A 201 0.05 -5.65 -32.31
N SER A 202 -0.49 -6.33 -31.29
CA SER A 202 -1.91 -6.29 -30.95
C SER A 202 -2.37 -4.85 -30.62
N ILE A 203 -3.42 -4.38 -31.30
CA ILE A 203 -4.07 -3.10 -31.01
C ILE A 203 -5.29 -3.34 -30.12
N ALA A 204 -5.17 -3.04 -28.83
CA ALA A 204 -6.31 -3.05 -27.93
C ALA A 204 -7.25 -1.89 -28.29
N LEU A 205 -8.45 -2.22 -28.77
CA LEU A 205 -9.51 -1.24 -29.03
C LEU A 205 -10.15 -0.84 -27.70
N ILE A 206 -9.84 0.36 -27.22
CA ILE A 206 -10.35 0.86 -25.95
C ILE A 206 -11.48 1.87 -26.21
N ASN A 207 -12.64 1.63 -25.61
CA ASN A 207 -13.83 2.47 -25.77
C ASN A 207 -13.56 3.91 -25.28
N SER A 208 -13.69 4.90 -26.17
CA SER A 208 -13.16 6.24 -25.95
C SER A 208 -14.05 7.14 -25.08
N ARG A 209 -15.35 6.88 -24.95
CA ARG A 209 -16.26 7.81 -24.23
C ARG A 209 -16.16 7.66 -22.71
N GLY A 210 -16.26 6.44 -22.17
CA GLY A 210 -16.12 6.19 -20.73
C GLY A 210 -14.76 6.59 -20.17
N MET A 211 -13.68 6.29 -20.91
CA MET A 211 -12.32 6.66 -20.49
C MET A 211 -12.11 8.16 -20.31
N VAL A 212 -12.66 8.99 -21.20
CA VAL A 212 -12.49 10.46 -21.10
C VAL A 212 -13.13 10.97 -19.81
N TYR A 213 -14.32 10.49 -19.45
CA TYR A 213 -14.97 10.85 -18.20
C TYR A 213 -14.18 10.37 -16.98
N SER A 214 -13.71 9.11 -16.98
CA SER A 214 -12.90 8.56 -15.90
C SER A 214 -11.60 9.34 -15.69
N VAL A 215 -10.91 9.72 -16.77
CA VAL A 215 -9.66 10.50 -16.70
C VAL A 215 -9.90 11.91 -16.18
N ILE A 216 -10.95 12.59 -16.66
CA ILE A 216 -11.31 13.94 -16.17
C ILE A 216 -11.66 13.90 -14.67
N LEU A 217 -12.47 12.93 -14.25
CA LEU A 217 -12.85 12.76 -12.86
C LEU A 217 -11.63 12.46 -11.97
N LEU A 218 -10.73 11.58 -12.42
CA LEU A 218 -9.51 11.24 -11.70
C LEU A 218 -8.60 12.48 -11.57
N PHE A 219 -8.41 13.24 -12.64
CA PHE A 219 -7.63 14.49 -12.60
C PHE A 219 -8.24 15.52 -11.65
N LEU A 220 -9.57 15.70 -11.70
CA LEU A 220 -10.29 16.60 -10.80
C LEU A 220 -10.10 16.21 -9.33
N THR A 221 -10.18 14.92 -9.01
CA THR A 221 -9.92 14.47 -7.63
C THR A 221 -8.52 14.78 -7.18
N ILE A 222 -7.49 14.56 -8.01
CA ILE A 222 -6.11 14.89 -7.67
C ILE A 222 -5.99 16.39 -7.34
N VAL A 223 -6.57 17.25 -8.18
CA VAL A 223 -6.55 18.71 -7.97
C VAL A 223 -7.24 19.10 -6.65
N ILE A 224 -8.43 18.56 -6.37
CA ILE A 224 -9.16 18.84 -5.14
C ILE A 224 -8.38 18.34 -3.92
N THR A 225 -7.78 17.15 -4.00
CA THR A 225 -7.04 16.52 -2.90
C THR A 225 -5.77 17.32 -2.57
N ILE A 226 -4.98 17.67 -3.59
CA ILE A 226 -3.78 18.51 -3.43
C ILE A 226 -4.17 19.92 -2.96
N GLY A 227 -5.23 20.49 -3.51
CA GLY A 227 -5.78 21.78 -3.08
C GLY A 227 -6.17 21.76 -1.60
N GLY A 228 -6.87 20.73 -1.14
CA GLY A 228 -7.27 20.57 0.27
C GLY A 228 -6.06 20.45 1.22
N ILE A 229 -5.01 19.73 0.80
CA ILE A 229 -3.76 19.61 1.55
C ILE A 229 -3.01 20.96 1.60
N SER A 230 -2.93 21.65 0.46
CA SER A 230 -2.26 22.95 0.36
C SER A 230 -2.96 24.03 1.20
N LEU A 231 -4.29 24.03 1.25
CA LEU A 231 -5.06 24.93 2.11
C LEU A 231 -4.83 24.65 3.60
N SER A 232 -4.51 23.40 3.95
CA SER A 232 -4.20 22.98 5.31
C SER A 232 -2.74 23.19 5.71
N GLN A 233 -1.99 24.03 4.97
CA GLN A 233 -0.59 24.37 5.24
C GLN A 233 0.32 23.12 5.37
N TRP A 234 0.03 22.06 4.62
CA TRP A 234 0.76 20.78 4.68
C TRP A 234 0.74 20.11 6.07
N GLN A 235 -0.23 20.44 6.92
CA GLN A 235 -0.40 19.81 8.22
C GLN A 235 -1.51 18.77 8.18
N LEU A 236 -1.18 17.56 8.66
CA LEU A 236 -2.12 16.46 8.74
C LEU A 236 -3.03 16.63 9.96
N THR A 237 -4.11 17.41 9.79
CA THR A 237 -5.12 17.63 10.84
C THR A 237 -6.28 16.63 10.71
N PRO A 238 -6.95 16.26 11.82
CA PRO A 238 -8.11 15.36 11.75
C PRO A 238 -9.27 15.96 10.94
N ARG A 239 -9.37 17.29 10.86
CA ARG A 239 -10.36 17.99 10.02
C ARG A 239 -10.10 17.76 8.54
N LEU A 240 -8.84 17.88 8.10
CA LEU A 240 -8.43 17.55 6.73
C LEU A 240 -8.76 16.09 6.40
N GLY A 241 -8.54 15.15 7.33
CA GLY A 241 -8.91 13.75 7.14
C GLY A 241 -10.39 13.53 6.87
N VAL A 242 -11.28 14.23 7.60
CA VAL A 242 -12.74 14.16 7.36
C VAL A 242 -13.12 14.77 6.01
N VAL A 243 -12.50 15.89 5.62
CA VAL A 243 -12.71 16.52 4.31
C VAL A 243 -12.25 15.61 3.17
N LEU A 244 -11.11 14.95 3.31
CA LEU A 244 -10.60 14.00 2.32
C LEU A 244 -11.53 12.78 2.19
N LEU A 245 -12.02 12.25 3.31
CA LEU A 245 -12.96 11.13 3.32
C LEU A 245 -14.30 11.50 2.66
N SER A 246 -14.81 12.72 2.93
CA SER A 246 -16.06 13.19 2.33
C SER A 246 -15.93 13.41 0.82
N VAL A 247 -14.83 14.02 0.36
CA VAL A 247 -14.53 14.16 -1.07
C VAL A 247 -14.43 12.80 -1.75
N TYR A 248 -13.76 11.83 -1.14
CA TYR A 248 -13.68 10.46 -1.66
C TYR A 248 -15.06 9.79 -1.74
N GLY A 249 -15.90 9.95 -0.72
CA GLY A 249 -17.26 9.41 -0.72
C GLY A 249 -18.14 10.01 -1.82
N VAL A 250 -18.10 11.33 -2.01
CA VAL A 250 -18.81 12.02 -3.10
C VAL A 250 -18.31 11.53 -4.46
N PHE A 251 -17.00 11.41 -4.63
CA PHE A 251 -16.39 10.89 -5.85
C PHE A 251 -16.83 9.45 -6.15
N LEU A 252 -16.85 8.56 -5.15
CA LEU A 252 -17.33 7.19 -5.32
C LEU A 252 -18.77 7.14 -5.79
N VAL A 253 -19.66 7.93 -5.16
CA VAL A 253 -21.07 7.98 -5.55
C VAL A 253 -21.23 8.46 -7.00
N ILE A 254 -20.52 9.53 -7.38
CA ILE A 254 -20.54 10.05 -8.77
C ILE A 254 -20.01 8.99 -9.75
N SER A 255 -18.90 8.33 -9.42
CA SER A 255 -18.29 7.31 -10.28
C SER A 255 -19.20 6.11 -10.48
N ILE A 256 -19.84 5.63 -9.41
CA ILE A 256 -20.80 4.53 -9.45
C ILE A 256 -22.04 4.92 -10.29
N LEU A 257 -22.59 6.11 -10.09
CA LEU A 257 -23.76 6.59 -10.86
C LEU A 257 -23.45 6.73 -12.36
N LEU A 258 -22.21 7.10 -12.70
CA LEU A 258 -21.76 7.20 -14.08
C LEU A 258 -21.59 5.80 -14.71
N GLU A 259 -21.03 4.85 -13.96
CA GLU A 259 -20.82 3.46 -14.41
C GLU A 259 -22.15 2.71 -14.62
N PHE A 260 -23.15 2.93 -13.77
CA PHE A 260 -24.50 2.39 -13.93
C PHE A 260 -25.32 3.09 -15.02
N ASN A 261 -24.70 3.95 -15.85
CA ASN A 261 -25.33 4.72 -16.92
C ASN A 261 -26.53 5.58 -16.47
N PHE A 262 -26.62 5.91 -15.18
CA PHE A 262 -27.76 6.66 -14.65
C PHE A 262 -27.77 8.13 -15.13
N LEU A 263 -26.57 8.68 -15.35
CA LEU A 263 -26.35 10.07 -15.79
C LEU A 263 -26.17 10.22 -17.31
N GLY A 264 -26.18 9.11 -18.05
CA GLY A 264 -25.98 9.05 -19.50
C GLY A 264 -25.50 7.68 -19.95
N TYR A 265 -25.79 7.29 -21.20
CA TYR A 265 -25.33 6.02 -21.77
C TYR A 265 -23.85 6.12 -22.15
N VAL A 266 -22.97 5.85 -21.19
CA VAL A 266 -21.51 6.03 -21.31
C VAL A 266 -20.80 4.70 -21.55
N ASN A 267 -21.26 3.62 -20.92
CA ASN A 267 -20.76 2.26 -21.14
C ASN A 267 -21.84 1.39 -21.82
N PRO A 268 -21.54 0.74 -22.96
CA PRO A 268 -22.45 -0.25 -23.52
C PRO A 268 -22.63 -1.41 -22.53
N PRO A 269 -23.81 -2.05 -22.48
CA PRO A 269 -23.98 -3.30 -21.75
C PRO A 269 -22.95 -4.30 -22.25
N MET A 270 -22.23 -4.95 -21.34
CA MET A 270 -21.42 -6.11 -21.68
C MET A 270 -22.36 -7.17 -22.27
N CYS A 271 -21.93 -7.74 -23.40
CA CYS A 271 -22.71 -8.56 -24.31
C CYS A 271 -23.83 -9.37 -23.61
N GLN A 272 -25.05 -9.25 -24.13
CA GLN A 272 -26.03 -10.31 -23.97
C GLN A 272 -25.47 -11.54 -24.69
N ASP A 273 -25.52 -12.68 -24.01
CA ASP A 273 -25.19 -14.01 -24.57
C ASP A 273 -25.81 -14.23 -25.96
#